data_AF-A0A397E5T6-F1
#
_entry.id   AF-A0A397E5T6-F1
#
_cell.length_a   1.000
_cell.length_b   1.000
_cell.length_c   1.000
_cell.angle_alpha   90.00
_cell.angle_beta   90.00
_cell.angle_gamma   90.00
#
_symmetry.space_group_name_H-M   'P 1'
#
loop_
_entity.id
_entity.type
_entity.pdbx_description
1 polymer ?
#
loop_
_entity_poly.entity_id
_entity_poly.type
_entity_poly.pdbx_seq_one_letter_code
_entity_poly.pdbx_strand_id
1 'polypeptide(L)'
;MAKLEDDVRVLTRTTARLEGQVETLQATLLLLPRRQYDSAALLCKEYWMLFHHGYAAHDRELAAKQARMCYAVMCEDAMIGNHSVGPAGMLRQWMRWGSSFHNFRKDLHNIDVIHCEPTCIVRMRGTLFVRIMRHTIEQLYPHVLANEPMVQLVIGVELAVPLQVDYIMDTRCSRIQHAVASVDFAQAFHVALGNLPMTNAIIAHSLIQPSGEIPVTCGLENQDSR
;
A
#
# COMPACT_ATOMS: atom_id res chain seq x y z
N MET A 1 50.04 -30.05 18.34
CA MET A 1 49.77 -30.38 16.92
C MET A 1 48.45 -31.11 16.74
N ALA A 2 48.15 -32.17 17.48
CA ALA A 2 46.91 -32.95 17.35
C ALA A 2 45.59 -32.15 17.42
N LYS A 3 45.49 -31.13 18.28
CA LYS A 3 44.28 -30.30 18.40
C LYS A 3 44.02 -29.44 17.16
N LEU A 4 45.06 -28.83 16.58
CA LEU A 4 44.94 -28.05 15.35
C LEU A 4 44.59 -28.94 14.15
N GLU A 5 45.11 -30.16 14.10
CA GLU A 5 44.77 -31.11 13.03
C GLU A 5 43.31 -31.56 13.10
N ASP A 6 42.75 -31.69 14.30
CA ASP A 6 41.33 -31.99 14.48
C ASP A 6 40.46 -30.78 14.12
N ASP A 7 40.84 -29.58 14.56
CA ASP A 7 40.14 -28.33 14.21
C ASP A 7 40.14 -28.09 12.70
N VAL A 8 41.25 -28.33 12.00
CA VAL A 8 41.34 -28.23 10.54
C VAL A 8 40.42 -29.25 9.87
N ARG A 9 40.38 -30.50 10.34
CA ARG A 9 39.48 -31.54 9.78
C ARG A 9 38.01 -31.17 9.95
N VAL A 10 37.64 -30.66 11.13
CA VAL A 10 36.27 -30.21 11.42
C VAL A 10 35.90 -29.04 10.51
N LEU A 11 36.81 -28.07 10.35
CA LEU A 11 36.56 -26.91 9.52
C LEU A 11 36.44 -27.30 8.04
N THR A 12 37.32 -28.14 7.53
CA THR A 12 37.26 -28.64 6.13
C THR A 12 35.95 -29.38 5.85
N ARG A 13 35.47 -30.22 6.79
CA ARG A 13 34.16 -30.88 6.66
C ARG A 13 33.01 -29.88 6.66
N THR A 14 33.10 -28.85 7.48
CA THR A 14 32.06 -27.82 7.59
C THR A 14 32.01 -26.96 6.33
N THR A 15 33.18 -26.58 5.78
CA THR A 15 33.28 -25.86 4.51
C THR A 15 32.69 -26.66 3.37
N ALA A 16 33.09 -27.93 3.20
CA ALA A 16 32.54 -28.80 2.15
C ALA A 16 31.02 -28.97 2.27
N ARG A 17 30.50 -29.06 3.50
CA ARG A 17 29.05 -29.13 3.76
C ARG A 17 28.34 -27.84 3.36
N LEU A 18 28.88 -26.69 3.72
CA LEU A 18 28.28 -25.39 3.40
C LEU A 18 28.35 -25.09 1.90
N GLU A 19 29.45 -25.43 1.24
CA GLU A 19 29.60 -25.33 -0.21
C GLU A 19 28.57 -26.19 -0.93
N GLY A 20 28.38 -27.44 -0.50
CA GLY A 20 27.33 -28.31 -1.05
C GLY A 20 25.91 -27.78 -0.81
N GLN A 21 25.65 -27.14 0.34
CA GLN A 21 24.37 -26.48 0.61
C GLN A 21 24.15 -25.26 -0.30
N VAL A 22 25.18 -24.44 -0.50
CA VAL A 22 25.13 -23.29 -1.41
C VAL A 22 24.89 -23.74 -2.84
N GLU A 23 25.61 -24.77 -3.31
CA GLU A 23 25.45 -25.31 -4.66
C GLU A 23 24.04 -25.88 -4.87
N THR A 24 23.51 -26.62 -3.90
CA THR A 24 22.14 -27.14 -3.94
C THR A 24 21.11 -26.01 -3.97
N LEU A 25 21.29 -24.97 -3.16
CA LEU A 25 20.39 -23.80 -3.15
C LEU A 25 20.46 -23.05 -4.48
N GLN A 26 21.65 -22.82 -5.04
CA GLN A 26 21.83 -22.18 -6.34
C GLN A 26 21.20 -23.00 -7.47
N ALA A 27 21.41 -24.31 -7.50
CA ALA A 27 20.77 -25.21 -8.46
C ALA A 27 19.24 -25.19 -8.34
N THR A 28 18.72 -25.18 -7.10
CA THR A 28 17.28 -25.07 -6.84
C THR A 28 16.71 -23.74 -7.34
N LEU A 29 17.43 -22.63 -7.12
CA LEU A 29 17.05 -21.30 -7.61
C LEU A 29 17.00 -21.21 -9.14
N LEU A 30 17.84 -21.99 -9.85
CA LEU A 30 17.84 -22.06 -11.32
C LEU A 30 16.67 -22.88 -11.88
N LEU A 31 16.14 -23.83 -11.10
CA LEU A 31 14.97 -24.65 -11.44
C LEU A 31 13.65 -23.98 -11.08
N LEU A 32 13.66 -23.00 -10.17
CA LEU A 32 12.54 -22.08 -10.05
C LEU A 32 12.35 -21.39 -11.40
N PRO A 33 11.09 -21.14 -11.83
CA PRO A 33 10.85 -20.28 -12.98
C PRO A 33 11.72 -19.05 -12.80
N ARG A 34 12.67 -18.81 -13.73
CA ARG A 34 13.54 -17.65 -13.66
C ARG A 34 12.62 -16.46 -13.42
N ARG A 35 12.67 -15.88 -12.22
CA ARG A 35 12.10 -14.56 -11.95
C ARG A 35 12.91 -13.58 -12.79
N GLN A 36 12.69 -13.55 -14.10
CA GLN A 36 12.65 -12.27 -14.79
C GLN A 36 11.75 -11.45 -13.88
N TYR A 37 12.31 -10.46 -13.20
CA TYR A 37 11.50 -9.53 -12.43
C TYR A 37 10.36 -9.13 -13.34
N ASP A 38 9.14 -9.56 -12.99
CA ASP A 38 7.99 -9.32 -13.85
C ASP A 38 7.96 -7.81 -14.07
N SER A 39 8.03 -7.37 -15.34
CA SER A 39 8.08 -5.95 -15.67
C SER A 39 6.87 -5.23 -15.06
N ALA A 40 5.74 -5.94 -14.95
CA ALA A 40 4.56 -5.53 -14.21
C ALA A 40 4.86 -5.28 -12.72
N ALA A 41 5.53 -6.21 -12.04
CA ALA A 41 5.90 -6.06 -10.63
C ALA A 41 6.86 -4.90 -10.37
N LEU A 42 7.86 -4.70 -11.24
CA LEU A 42 8.77 -3.56 -11.16
C LEU A 42 8.02 -2.25 -11.37
N LEU A 43 7.17 -2.18 -12.38
CA LEU A 43 6.38 -1.00 -12.69
C LEU A 43 5.44 -0.63 -11.53
N CYS A 44 4.71 -1.60 -10.99
CA CYS A 44 3.86 -1.41 -9.81
C CYS A 44 4.68 -1.02 -8.57
N LYS A 45 5.89 -1.56 -8.40
CA LYS A 45 6.80 -1.17 -7.32
C LYS A 45 7.25 0.28 -7.44
N GLU A 46 7.69 0.69 -8.62
CA GLU A 46 8.10 2.08 -8.88
C GLU A 46 6.95 3.05 -8.64
N TYR A 47 5.76 2.71 -9.15
CA TYR A 47 4.53 3.45 -8.87
C TYR A 47 4.27 3.53 -7.36
N TRP A 48 4.36 2.41 -6.66
CA TRP A 48 4.15 2.39 -5.22
C TRP A 48 5.13 3.31 -4.48
N MET A 49 6.41 3.23 -4.79
CA MET A 49 7.45 4.01 -4.15
C MET A 49 7.33 5.51 -4.45
N LEU A 50 6.90 5.88 -5.66
CA LEU A 50 6.70 7.28 -6.03
C LEU A 50 5.61 7.98 -5.21
N PHE A 51 4.61 7.21 -4.75
CA PHE A 51 3.54 7.70 -3.87
C PHE A 51 3.77 7.36 -2.40
N HIS A 52 5.00 7.05 -1.98
CA HIS A 52 5.32 6.62 -0.62
C HIS A 52 4.80 7.59 0.48
N HIS A 53 4.83 8.89 0.20
CA HIS A 53 4.29 9.95 1.07
C HIS A 53 2.97 10.56 0.55
N GLY A 54 2.25 9.84 -0.31
CA GLY A 54 1.02 10.35 -0.93
C GLY A 54 1.28 11.32 -2.08
N TYR A 55 0.31 12.18 -2.38
CA TYR A 55 0.41 13.17 -3.46
C TYR A 55 1.16 14.43 -3.01
N ALA A 56 2.17 14.84 -3.78
CA ALA A 56 3.02 15.96 -3.43
C ALA A 56 2.43 17.31 -3.88
N ALA A 57 1.28 17.71 -3.32
CA ALA A 57 0.54 18.91 -3.75
C ALA A 57 1.37 20.22 -3.72
N HIS A 58 2.36 20.30 -2.82
CA HIS A 58 3.21 21.48 -2.63
C HIS A 58 4.53 21.43 -3.44
N ASP A 59 4.85 20.31 -4.08
CA ASP A 59 6.01 20.15 -4.96
C ASP A 59 5.53 19.94 -6.40
N ARG A 60 5.58 21.00 -7.20
CA ARG A 60 5.07 20.96 -8.58
C ARG A 60 5.82 19.96 -9.46
N GLU A 61 7.12 19.77 -9.25
CA GLU A 61 7.92 18.86 -10.09
C GLU A 61 7.58 17.41 -9.76
N LEU A 62 7.52 17.08 -8.46
CA LEU A 62 7.15 15.74 -8.01
C LEU A 62 5.69 15.43 -8.33
N ALA A 63 4.77 16.37 -8.16
CA ALA A 63 3.37 16.23 -8.55
C ALA A 63 3.22 15.93 -10.05
N ALA A 64 3.97 16.65 -10.91
CA ALA A 64 3.96 16.39 -12.34
C ALA A 64 4.53 15.00 -12.68
N LYS A 65 5.57 14.55 -11.96
CA LYS A 65 6.12 13.19 -12.09
C LYS A 65 5.11 12.12 -11.67
N GLN A 66 4.43 12.32 -10.53
CA GLN A 66 3.36 11.47 -10.02
C GLN A 66 2.21 11.35 -11.02
N ALA A 67 1.78 12.48 -11.60
CA ALA A 67 0.76 12.49 -12.63
C ALA A 67 1.19 11.68 -13.86
N ARG A 68 2.38 11.96 -14.43
CA ARG A 68 2.90 11.20 -15.57
C ARG A 68 2.98 9.70 -15.29
N MET A 69 3.37 9.30 -14.08
CA MET A 69 3.42 7.89 -13.69
C MET A 69 2.03 7.24 -13.71
N CYS A 70 1.00 7.89 -13.18
CA CYS A 70 -0.38 7.37 -13.27
C CYS A 70 -0.81 7.15 -14.74
N TYR A 71 -0.54 8.12 -15.61
CA TYR A 71 -0.88 8.01 -17.04
C TYR A 71 -0.04 6.94 -17.76
N ALA A 72 1.19 6.70 -17.36
CA ALA A 72 2.02 5.63 -17.93
C ALA A 72 1.51 4.24 -17.52
N VAL A 73 1.20 4.06 -16.24
CA VAL A 73 0.92 2.75 -15.62
C VAL A 73 -0.50 2.23 -15.84
N MET A 74 -1.49 3.11 -15.96
CA MET A 74 -2.91 2.72 -15.93
C MET A 74 -3.59 2.95 -17.28
N CYS A 75 -4.47 2.05 -17.70
CA CYS A 75 -5.38 2.30 -18.81
C CYS A 75 -6.27 3.52 -18.53
N GLU A 76 -6.72 4.22 -19.58
CA GLU A 76 -7.56 5.42 -19.44
C GLU A 76 -8.90 5.12 -18.77
N ASP A 77 -9.43 3.93 -19.01
CA ASP A 77 -10.66 3.36 -18.47
C ASP A 77 -10.42 2.44 -17.27
N ALA A 78 -9.21 2.46 -16.68
CA ALA A 78 -8.89 1.58 -15.56
C ALA A 78 -9.84 1.80 -14.37
N MET A 79 -10.41 0.73 -13.83
CA MET A 79 -11.29 0.80 -12.67
C MET A 79 -10.46 0.83 -11.39
N ILE A 80 -10.58 1.90 -10.62
CA ILE A 80 -9.87 2.11 -9.36
C ILE A 80 -10.90 2.06 -8.25
N GLY A 81 -10.86 1.02 -7.42
CA GLY A 81 -11.90 0.76 -6.44
C GLY A 81 -13.26 0.57 -7.11
N ASN A 82 -14.30 1.21 -6.56
CA ASN A 82 -15.67 1.08 -7.06
C ASN A 82 -16.11 2.28 -7.90
N HIS A 83 -15.55 3.48 -7.66
CA HIS A 83 -16.11 4.72 -8.21
C HIS A 83 -15.10 5.54 -9.02
N SER A 84 -13.81 5.24 -8.92
CA SER A 84 -12.77 6.06 -9.55
C SER A 84 -12.32 5.42 -10.87
N VAL A 85 -12.15 6.23 -11.91
CA VAL A 85 -11.79 5.75 -13.26
C VAL A 85 -10.53 6.44 -13.77
N GLY A 86 -9.62 5.62 -14.29
CA GLY A 86 -8.42 6.01 -14.99
C GLY A 86 -7.35 6.70 -14.12
N PRO A 87 -6.29 7.20 -14.77
CA PRO A 87 -5.20 7.93 -14.12
C PRO A 87 -5.69 9.14 -13.32
N ALA A 88 -6.65 9.89 -13.87
CA ALA A 88 -7.20 11.07 -13.22
C ALA A 88 -8.02 10.71 -11.97
N GLY A 89 -8.78 9.61 -12.01
CA GLY A 89 -9.47 9.08 -10.83
C GLY A 89 -8.50 8.69 -9.72
N MET A 90 -7.42 8.00 -10.07
CA MET A 90 -6.38 7.64 -9.11
C MET A 90 -5.70 8.88 -8.49
N LEU A 91 -5.37 9.89 -9.29
CA LEU A 91 -4.78 11.14 -8.78
C LEU A 91 -5.71 11.84 -7.79
N ARG A 92 -7.02 11.90 -8.08
CA ARG A 92 -8.01 12.45 -7.15
C ARG A 92 -8.05 11.68 -5.84
N GLN A 93 -7.95 10.35 -5.87
CA GLN A 93 -7.87 9.55 -4.64
C GLN A 93 -6.62 9.90 -3.83
N TRP A 94 -5.44 10.00 -4.46
CA TRP A 94 -4.23 10.40 -3.75
C TRP A 94 -4.30 11.82 -3.16
N MET A 95 -4.93 12.76 -3.88
CA MET A 95 -5.19 14.10 -3.35
C MET A 95 -6.10 14.07 -2.12
N ARG A 96 -7.18 13.26 -2.14
CA ARG A 96 -8.08 13.09 -0.99
C ARG A 96 -7.36 12.49 0.22
N TRP A 97 -6.54 11.46 0.00
CA TRP A 97 -5.70 10.90 1.04
C TRP A 97 -4.76 11.95 1.64
N GLY A 98 -4.12 12.77 0.78
CA GLY A 98 -3.25 13.86 1.21
C GLY A 98 -3.99 14.97 1.98
N SER A 99 -5.24 15.29 1.62
CA SER A 99 -6.04 16.27 2.35
C SER A 99 -6.57 15.73 3.68
N SER A 100 -6.93 14.43 3.74
CA SER A 100 -7.51 13.83 4.95
C SER A 100 -6.49 13.45 6.01
N PHE A 101 -5.24 13.19 5.61
CA PHE A 101 -4.16 12.79 6.51
C PHE A 101 -2.92 13.65 6.31
N HIS A 102 -2.62 14.51 7.29
CA HIS A 102 -1.48 15.43 7.24
C HIS A 102 -0.12 14.71 7.12
N ASN A 103 0.03 13.53 7.74
CA ASN A 103 1.27 12.77 7.72
C ASN A 103 1.01 11.34 7.23
N PHE A 104 0.73 11.23 5.93
CA PHE A 104 0.50 9.95 5.26
C PHE A 104 1.83 9.34 4.82
N ARG A 105 2.03 8.06 5.13
CA ARG A 105 3.15 7.26 4.62
C ARG A 105 2.69 5.84 4.33
N LYS A 106 3.28 5.17 3.34
CA LYS A 106 2.99 3.76 3.05
C LYS A 106 4.25 2.91 2.87
N ASP A 107 4.40 1.89 3.70
CA ASP A 107 5.49 0.92 3.59
C ASP A 107 5.06 -0.27 2.74
N LEU A 108 5.99 -0.76 1.92
CA LEU A 108 5.81 -1.96 1.11
C LEU A 108 6.52 -3.14 1.78
N HIS A 109 5.79 -4.22 2.04
CA HIS A 109 6.33 -5.42 2.68
C HIS A 109 6.53 -6.56 1.70
N ASN A 110 5.59 -6.75 0.77
CA ASN A 110 5.65 -7.85 -0.18
C ASN A 110 5.05 -7.48 -1.55
N ILE A 111 5.58 -8.13 -2.58
CA ILE A 111 5.00 -8.15 -3.94
C ILE A 111 4.90 -9.61 -4.37
N ASP A 112 3.68 -10.05 -4.62
CA ASP A 112 3.36 -11.34 -5.23
C ASP A 112 2.85 -11.11 -6.65
N VAL A 113 3.21 -11.99 -7.57
CA VAL A 113 2.77 -11.95 -8.97
C VAL A 113 2.04 -13.24 -9.28
N ILE A 114 0.83 -13.12 -9.81
CA ILE A 114 -0.01 -14.24 -10.20
C ILE A 114 -0.28 -14.12 -11.70
N HIS A 115 0.32 -15.02 -12.49
CA HIS A 115 0.12 -15.06 -13.93
C HIS A 115 -1.14 -15.87 -14.26
N CYS A 116 -2.11 -15.23 -14.93
CA CYS A 116 -3.39 -15.79 -15.33
C CYS A 116 -3.70 -15.35 -16.76
N GLU A 117 -3.00 -15.89 -17.76
CA GLU A 117 -3.14 -15.44 -19.16
C GLU A 117 -4.62 -15.34 -19.61
N PRO A 118 -5.03 -14.21 -20.22
CA PRO A 118 -4.21 -13.09 -20.72
C PRO A 118 -3.91 -11.98 -19.68
N THR A 119 -4.19 -12.19 -18.41
CA THR A 119 -4.01 -11.22 -17.32
C THR A 119 -2.83 -11.58 -16.40
N CYS A 120 -2.30 -10.57 -15.72
CA CYS A 120 -1.37 -10.73 -14.62
C CYS A 120 -1.90 -9.93 -13.43
N ILE A 121 -1.83 -10.51 -12.23
CA ILE A 121 -2.19 -9.82 -10.99
C ILE A 121 -0.92 -9.55 -10.20
N VAL A 122 -0.60 -8.28 -10.02
CA VAL A 122 0.45 -7.84 -9.09
C VAL A 122 -0.19 -7.48 -7.76
N ARG A 123 0.00 -8.34 -6.77
CA ARG A 123 -0.49 -8.15 -5.41
C ARG A 123 0.59 -7.52 -4.55
N MET A 124 0.33 -6.34 -4.02
CA MET A 124 1.21 -5.62 -3.11
C MET A 124 0.61 -5.62 -1.71
N ARG A 125 1.43 -5.95 -0.71
CA ARG A 125 1.03 -5.87 0.70
C ARG A 125 1.93 -4.88 1.43
N GLY A 126 1.32 -4.07 2.28
CA GLY A 126 1.98 -2.96 2.93
C GLY A 126 1.27 -2.51 4.19
N THR A 127 1.72 -1.39 4.72
CA THR A 127 1.10 -0.73 5.87
C THR A 127 1.03 0.77 5.59
N LEU A 128 -0.14 1.36 5.77
CA LEU A 128 -0.30 2.80 5.83
C LEU A 128 -0.03 3.27 7.26
N PHE A 129 0.75 4.32 7.38
CA PHE A 129 0.95 5.04 8.63
C PHE A 129 0.24 6.37 8.51
N VAL A 130 -0.73 6.56 9.38
CA VAL A 130 -1.55 7.78 9.42
C VAL A 130 -1.73 8.23 10.86
N ARG A 131 -1.90 9.54 11.04
CA ARG A 131 -2.25 10.13 12.32
C ARG A 131 -3.64 10.73 12.23
N ILE A 132 -4.51 10.35 13.15
CA ILE A 132 -5.87 10.89 13.22
C ILE A 132 -5.80 12.30 13.78
N MET A 133 -6.14 13.30 12.99
CA MET A 133 -6.23 14.70 13.43
C MET A 133 -7.70 15.12 13.48
N ARG A 134 -8.00 16.27 14.12
CA ARG A 134 -9.38 16.80 14.15
C ARG A 134 -9.97 16.91 12.75
N HIS A 135 -9.19 17.43 11.81
CA HIS A 135 -9.58 17.51 10.40
C HIS A 135 -9.89 16.15 9.77
N THR A 136 -9.12 15.11 10.10
CA THR A 136 -9.38 13.73 9.66
C THR A 136 -10.73 13.23 10.17
N ILE A 137 -11.07 13.53 11.43
CA ILE A 137 -12.36 13.15 12.02
C ILE A 137 -13.49 13.90 11.31
N GLU A 138 -13.34 15.21 11.08
CA GLU A 138 -14.32 16.02 10.35
C GLU A 138 -14.59 15.50 8.93
N GLN A 139 -13.55 15.05 8.23
CA GLN A 139 -13.67 14.57 6.85
C GLN A 139 -14.09 13.11 6.73
N LEU A 140 -13.63 12.22 7.61
CA LEU A 140 -13.76 10.77 7.45
C LEU A 140 -14.65 10.10 8.50
N TYR A 141 -14.79 10.70 9.68
CA TYR A 141 -15.56 10.14 10.79
C TYR A 141 -16.48 11.19 11.42
N PRO A 142 -17.30 11.92 10.63
CA PRO A 142 -18.06 13.06 11.13
C PRO A 142 -19.05 12.69 12.24
N HIS A 143 -19.54 11.43 12.26
CA HIS A 143 -20.40 10.93 13.32
C HIS A 143 -19.73 10.89 14.70
N VAL A 144 -18.40 10.78 14.74
CA VAL A 144 -17.61 10.80 15.98
C VAL A 144 -17.62 12.19 16.62
N LEU A 145 -17.77 13.27 15.83
CA LEU A 145 -17.74 14.65 16.33
C LEU A 145 -18.84 14.95 17.36
N ALA A 146 -19.97 14.23 17.31
CA ALA A 146 -21.05 14.39 18.28
C ALA A 146 -20.70 13.84 19.68
N ASN A 147 -19.59 13.10 19.80
CA ASN A 147 -19.15 12.46 21.04
C ASN A 147 -17.73 12.94 21.38
N GLU A 148 -17.62 14.07 22.07
CA GLU A 148 -16.33 14.67 22.43
C GLU A 148 -15.40 13.71 23.21
N PRO A 149 -15.86 12.88 24.17
CA PRO A 149 -15.03 11.84 24.77
C PRO A 149 -14.39 10.90 23.75
N MET A 150 -15.13 10.51 22.70
CA MET A 150 -14.60 9.67 21.62
C MET A 150 -13.61 10.44 20.75
N VAL A 151 -13.89 11.71 20.43
CA VAL A 151 -12.95 12.60 19.71
C VAL A 151 -11.62 12.68 20.44
N GLN A 152 -11.63 12.93 21.75
CA GLN A 152 -10.43 13.04 22.57
C GLN A 152 -9.65 11.73 22.67
N LEU A 153 -10.34 10.59 22.55
CA LEU A 153 -9.73 9.27 22.56
C LEU A 153 -9.02 8.92 21.24
N VAL A 154 -9.53 9.41 20.10
CA VAL A 154 -8.96 9.09 18.77
C VAL A 154 -8.02 10.17 18.23
N ILE A 155 -8.17 11.42 18.66
CA ILE A 155 -7.33 12.52 18.16
C ILE A 155 -5.87 12.32 18.58
N GLY A 156 -4.97 12.51 17.62
CA GLY A 156 -3.54 12.30 17.79
C GLY A 156 -3.09 10.84 17.73
N VAL A 157 -4.00 9.86 17.68
CA VAL A 157 -3.66 8.44 17.57
C VAL A 157 -2.96 8.17 16.23
N GLU A 158 -1.84 7.49 16.30
CA GLU A 158 -1.11 7.00 15.13
C GLU A 158 -1.51 5.55 14.85
N LEU A 159 -1.91 5.30 13.60
CA LEU A 159 -2.41 4.01 13.16
C LEU A 159 -1.44 3.41 12.14
N ALA A 160 -1.10 2.14 12.36
CA ALA A 160 -0.49 1.27 11.38
C ALA A 160 -1.61 0.43 10.74
N VAL A 161 -2.09 0.86 9.57
CA VAL A 161 -3.24 0.28 8.87
C VAL A 161 -2.74 -0.73 7.85
N PRO A 162 -3.05 -2.03 8.00
CA PRO A 162 -2.73 -3.03 6.98
C PRO A 162 -3.39 -2.68 5.64
N LEU A 163 -2.60 -2.79 4.56
CA LEU A 163 -3.02 -2.50 3.20
C LEU A 163 -2.66 -3.65 2.28
N GLN A 164 -3.61 -4.08 1.47
CA GLN A 164 -3.36 -4.90 0.28
C GLN A 164 -3.89 -4.16 -0.94
N VAL A 165 -3.13 -4.19 -2.04
CA VAL A 165 -3.58 -3.70 -3.34
C VAL A 165 -3.27 -4.73 -4.41
N ASP A 166 -4.29 -5.11 -5.17
CA ASP A 166 -4.18 -5.99 -6.32
C ASP A 166 -4.32 -5.15 -7.58
N TYR A 167 -3.27 -5.10 -8.38
CA TYR A 167 -3.27 -4.51 -9.70
C TYR A 167 -3.48 -5.61 -10.74
N ILE A 168 -4.64 -5.61 -11.38
CA ILE A 168 -4.98 -6.52 -12.47
C ILE A 168 -4.57 -5.83 -13.77
N MET A 169 -3.64 -6.47 -14.48
CA MET A 169 -2.99 -5.95 -15.67
C MET A 169 -3.24 -6.86 -16.86
N ASP A 170 -3.39 -6.29 -18.04
CA ASP A 170 -3.44 -7.05 -19.28
C ASP A 170 -2.03 -7.24 -19.80
N THR A 171 -1.65 -8.50 -20.04
CA THR A 171 -0.30 -8.88 -20.49
C THR A 171 0.06 -8.27 -21.84
N ARG A 172 -0.92 -7.91 -22.67
CA ARG A 172 -0.71 -7.32 -24.01
C ARG A 172 -0.29 -5.86 -23.95
N CYS A 173 -0.90 -5.08 -23.05
CA CYS A 173 -0.59 -3.66 -22.91
C CYS A 173 0.32 -3.35 -21.71
N SER A 174 0.55 -4.30 -20.82
CA SER A 174 1.34 -4.14 -19.59
C SER A 174 0.91 -2.95 -18.74
N ARG A 175 -0.38 -2.62 -18.76
CA ARG A 175 -1.00 -1.53 -17.98
C ARG A 175 -2.09 -2.05 -17.07
N ILE A 176 -2.33 -1.32 -15.99
CA ILE A 176 -3.35 -1.64 -14.99
C ILE A 176 -4.73 -1.36 -15.60
N GLN A 177 -5.59 -2.38 -15.60
CA GLN A 177 -7.01 -2.30 -15.95
C GLN A 177 -7.89 -2.20 -14.71
N HIS A 178 -7.51 -2.86 -13.62
CA HIS A 178 -8.22 -2.74 -12.34
C HIS A 178 -7.24 -2.60 -11.18
N ALA A 179 -7.56 -1.73 -10.24
CA ALA A 179 -6.87 -1.61 -8.96
C ALA A 179 -7.88 -1.85 -7.84
N VAL A 180 -7.72 -2.95 -7.12
CA VAL A 180 -8.56 -3.32 -5.98
C VAL A 180 -7.73 -3.23 -4.72
N ALA A 181 -8.10 -2.33 -3.82
CA ALA A 181 -7.42 -2.19 -2.54
C ALA A 181 -8.29 -2.68 -1.39
N SER A 182 -7.64 -3.03 -0.29
CA SER A 182 -8.27 -3.36 0.98
C SER A 182 -7.45 -2.72 2.09
N VAL A 183 -8.09 -1.88 2.90
CA VAL A 183 -7.52 -1.21 4.08
C VAL A 183 -8.25 -1.66 5.33
N ASP A 184 -7.51 -2.05 6.37
CA ASP A 184 -8.11 -2.53 7.61
C ASP A 184 -7.96 -1.53 8.77
N PHE A 185 -8.76 -0.46 8.70
CA PHE A 185 -8.84 0.52 9.80
C PHE A 185 -9.42 -0.10 11.07
N ALA A 186 -10.30 -1.09 10.96
CA ALA A 186 -10.89 -1.74 12.13
C ALA A 186 -9.81 -2.45 12.96
N GLN A 187 -8.95 -3.23 12.31
CA GLN A 187 -7.79 -3.83 12.95
C GLN A 187 -6.85 -2.77 13.54
N ALA A 188 -6.57 -1.69 12.79
CA ALA A 188 -5.65 -0.64 13.24
C ALA A 188 -6.16 0.07 14.51
N PHE A 189 -7.43 0.46 14.55
CA PHE A 189 -8.04 1.07 15.73
C PHE A 189 -8.15 0.07 16.89
N HIS A 190 -8.48 -1.18 16.63
CA HIS A 190 -8.55 -2.20 17.67
C HIS A 190 -7.19 -2.38 18.36
N VAL A 191 -6.10 -2.45 17.59
CA VAL A 191 -4.73 -2.54 18.11
C VAL A 191 -4.36 -1.28 18.91
N ALA A 192 -4.73 -0.09 18.41
CA ALA A 192 -4.39 1.17 19.07
C ALA A 192 -5.18 1.42 20.36
N LEU A 193 -6.45 1.03 20.40
CA LEU A 193 -7.37 1.37 21.50
C LEU A 193 -7.63 0.21 22.48
N GLY A 194 -7.38 -1.04 22.06
CA GLY A 194 -7.65 -2.23 22.88
C GLY A 194 -9.13 -2.46 23.22
N ASN A 195 -10.05 -1.75 22.56
CA ASN A 195 -11.48 -1.75 22.89
C ASN A 195 -12.34 -1.98 21.64
N LEU A 196 -12.90 -3.17 21.51
CA LEU A 196 -13.69 -3.57 20.35
C LEU A 196 -15.02 -2.80 20.22
N PRO A 197 -15.84 -2.62 21.27
CA PRO A 197 -17.02 -1.76 21.20
C PRO A 197 -16.70 -0.33 20.72
N MET A 198 -15.62 0.26 21.22
CA MET A 198 -15.19 1.60 20.81
C MET A 198 -14.75 1.63 19.35
N THR A 199 -13.96 0.63 18.93
CA THR A 199 -13.51 0.48 17.53
C THR A 199 -14.71 0.40 16.58
N ASN A 200 -15.71 -0.41 16.92
CA ASN A 200 -16.92 -0.54 16.12
C ASN A 200 -17.68 0.79 16.02
N ALA A 201 -17.79 1.53 17.12
CA ALA A 201 -18.45 2.83 17.12
C ALA A 201 -17.73 3.85 16.20
N ILE A 202 -16.40 3.81 16.14
CA ILE A 202 -15.60 4.66 15.25
C ILE A 202 -15.80 4.24 13.78
N ILE A 203 -15.74 2.95 13.47
CA ILE A 203 -15.77 2.45 12.08
C ILE A 203 -17.18 2.44 11.46
N ALA A 204 -18.24 2.28 12.25
CA ALA A 204 -19.60 2.00 11.76
C ALA A 204 -20.14 2.97 10.69
N HIS A 205 -19.77 4.24 10.78
CA HIS A 205 -20.20 5.29 9.83
C HIS A 205 -19.01 6.03 9.20
N SER A 206 -17.87 5.36 9.12
CA SER A 206 -16.70 5.83 8.40
C SER A 206 -17.04 6.14 6.93
N LEU A 207 -16.59 7.30 6.45
CA LEU A 207 -16.73 7.68 5.04
C LEU A 207 -15.64 7.04 4.17
N ILE A 208 -14.48 6.70 4.74
CA ILE A 208 -13.50 5.89 4.02
C ILE A 208 -14.01 4.45 3.90
N GLN A 209 -14.04 3.95 2.67
CA GLN A 209 -14.52 2.61 2.36
C GLN A 209 -13.48 1.54 2.72
N PRO A 210 -13.87 0.28 2.94
CA PRO A 210 -12.93 -0.83 3.09
C PRO A 210 -11.99 -1.00 1.88
N SER A 211 -12.42 -0.54 0.70
CA SER A 211 -11.61 -0.47 -0.51
C SER A 211 -10.50 0.57 -0.46
N GLY A 212 -10.47 1.44 0.56
CA GLY A 212 -9.57 2.58 0.67
C GLY A 212 -10.00 3.79 -0.16
N GLU A 213 -11.14 3.73 -0.84
CA GLU A 213 -11.70 4.89 -1.53
C GLU A 213 -12.22 5.91 -0.51
N ILE A 214 -11.82 7.17 -0.70
CA ILE A 214 -12.40 8.31 0.00
C ILE A 214 -13.42 8.94 -0.97
N PRO A 215 -14.72 8.94 -0.67
CA PRO A 215 -15.75 9.50 -1.55
C PRO A 215 -15.64 11.02 -1.65
N VAL A 216 -16.31 11.61 -2.65
CA VAL A 216 -16.50 13.06 -2.66
C VAL A 216 -17.45 13.40 -1.51
N THR A 217 -16.97 14.09 -0.49
CA THR A 217 -17.86 14.72 0.48
C THR A 217 -18.51 15.93 -0.18
N CYS A 218 -19.82 15.83 -0.43
CA CYS A 218 -20.66 16.91 -0.93
C CYS A 218 -20.71 18.02 0.15
N GLY A 219 -19.73 18.92 0.16
CA GLY A 219 -19.62 19.93 1.22
C GLY A 219 -18.46 20.93 1.13
N LEU A 220 -17.44 20.70 0.29
CA LEU A 220 -16.28 21.60 0.19
C LEU A 220 -16.01 22.18 -1.21
N GLU A 221 -16.87 21.92 -2.21
CA GLU A 221 -16.70 22.47 -3.58
C GLU A 221 -17.29 23.88 -3.77
N ASN A 222 -17.79 24.54 -2.72
CA ASN A 222 -18.48 25.84 -2.83
C ASN A 222 -17.67 27.06 -2.32
N GLN A 223 -16.32 27.04 -2.31
CA GLN A 223 -15.54 28.21 -1.86
C GLN A 223 -14.48 28.79 -2.80
N ASP A 224 -14.19 28.20 -3.96
CA ASP A 224 -13.26 28.81 -4.94
C ASP A 224 -14.00 29.35 -6.17
N SER A 225 -14.95 30.25 -5.95
CA SER A 225 -15.55 31.10 -6.98
C SER A 225 -16.09 32.39 -6.37
N ARG A 226 -15.19 33.25 -5.86
CA ARG A 226 -15.38 34.70 -5.78
C ARG A 226 -14.05 35.42 -5.92
#